data_AF-A0A023JCT2-F1
#
_entry.id   AF-A0A023JCT2-F1
#
_cell.length_a   1.000
_cell.length_b   1.000
_cell.length_c   1.000
_cell.angle_alpha   90.00
_cell.angle_beta   90.00
_cell.angle_gamma   90.00
#
_symmetry.space_group_name_H-M   'P 1'
#
loop_
_entity.id
_entity.type
_entity.pdbx_description
1 polymer ?
#
loop_
_entity_poly.entity_id
_entity_poly.type
_entity_poly.pdbx_seq_one_letter_code
_entity_poly.pdbx_strand_id
1 'polypeptide(L)'
;NMAEMHPILWTRITDRRLSFPHVRVLVLSTFEHRSFELADQPIIFTPQADLAILNYIQRYIIENDRVNWDFVNEHVRFMEGNVDIGYGLRPEHRLELAAANARDSAGARDIDFERYREFLQQYDAEMVTALSGVPKRQLDALAELYADPDTKVMSFWTMGFN
;
A
#
# COMPACT_ATOMS: atom_id res chain seq x y z
N ASN A 1 7.03 -11.59 -5.26
CA ASN A 1 7.78 -12.85 -5.48
C ASN A 1 9.28 -12.67 -5.21
N MET A 2 9.73 -12.66 -3.95
CA MET A 2 11.17 -12.59 -3.64
C MET A 2 11.83 -13.97 -3.70
N ALA A 3 11.07 -15.05 -3.45
CA ALA A 3 11.57 -16.42 -3.48
C ALA A 3 12.25 -16.78 -4.79
N GLU A 4 11.74 -16.28 -5.92
CA GLU A 4 12.27 -16.60 -7.25
C GLU A 4 13.08 -15.45 -7.86
N MET A 5 12.75 -14.19 -7.58
CA MET A 5 13.38 -13.03 -8.23
C MET A 5 14.49 -12.38 -7.39
N HIS A 6 14.50 -12.62 -6.08
CA HIS A 6 15.54 -12.13 -5.16
C HIS A 6 15.95 -13.23 -4.16
N PRO A 7 16.34 -14.42 -4.63
CA PRO A 7 16.41 -15.62 -3.79
C PRO A 7 17.35 -15.46 -2.59
N ILE A 8 18.49 -14.77 -2.74
CA ILE A 8 19.42 -14.55 -1.62
C ILE A 8 18.86 -13.59 -0.57
N LEU A 9 18.10 -12.56 -0.97
CA LEU A 9 17.39 -11.72 -0.02
C LEU A 9 16.25 -12.49 0.66
N TRP A 10 15.55 -13.33 -0.09
CA TRP A 10 14.52 -14.21 0.46
C TRP A 10 15.10 -15.20 1.46
N THR A 11 16.27 -15.80 1.21
CA THR A 11 16.96 -16.65 2.19
C THR A 11 17.22 -15.93 3.50
N ARG A 12 17.60 -14.63 3.46
CA ARG A 12 17.77 -13.82 4.68
C ARG A 12 16.46 -13.56 5.41
N ILE A 13 15.36 -13.37 4.68
CA ILE A 13 14.02 -13.25 5.26
C ILE A 13 13.59 -14.57 5.90
N THR A 14 13.80 -15.69 5.22
CA THR A 14 13.55 -17.05 5.73
C THR A 14 14.32 -17.29 7.02
N ASP A 15 15.62 -17.02 7.05
CA ASP A 15 16.45 -17.16 8.25
C ASP A 15 15.91 -16.32 9.42
N ARG A 16 15.65 -15.03 9.17
CA ARG A 16 15.07 -14.15 10.20
C ARG A 16 13.71 -14.63 10.70
N ARG A 17 12.82 -15.10 9.82
CA ARG A 17 11.49 -15.59 10.20
C ARG A 17 11.55 -16.91 10.96
N LEU A 18 12.38 -17.86 10.54
CA LEU A 18 12.46 -19.19 11.15
C LEU A 18 13.25 -19.19 12.47
N SER A 19 14.25 -18.31 12.63
CA SER A 19 15.01 -18.20 13.87
C SER A 19 14.31 -17.41 14.98
N PHE A 20 13.32 -16.57 14.65
CA PHE A 20 12.69 -15.65 15.60
C PHE A 20 11.14 -15.72 15.53
N PRO A 21 10.48 -16.45 16.44
CA PRO A 21 9.03 -16.72 16.37
C PRO A 21 8.12 -15.48 16.39
N HIS A 22 8.61 -14.33 16.88
CA HIS A 22 7.86 -13.08 16.92
C HIS A 22 7.85 -12.34 15.57
N VAL A 23 8.72 -12.72 14.63
CA VAL A 23 8.78 -12.09 13.30
C VAL A 23 7.61 -12.61 12.47
N ARG A 24 6.93 -11.70 11.77
CA ARG A 24 5.88 -12.04 10.80
C ARG A 24 6.31 -11.74 9.37
N VAL A 25 5.88 -12.57 8.43
CA VAL A 25 6.04 -12.38 6.99
C VAL A 25 4.66 -12.32 6.34
N LEU A 26 4.30 -11.17 5.80
CA LEU A 26 3.07 -10.96 5.04
C LEU A 26 3.41 -10.88 3.56
N VAL A 27 2.67 -11.62 2.73
CA VAL A 27 2.88 -11.64 1.28
C VAL A 27 1.59 -11.29 0.58
N LEU A 28 1.60 -10.14 -0.08
CA LEU A 28 0.54 -9.68 -0.98
C LEU A 28 0.92 -10.02 -2.41
N SER A 29 0.00 -10.58 -3.18
CA SER A 29 0.18 -10.86 -4.62
C SER A 29 -1.15 -10.93 -5.35
N THR A 30 -1.15 -10.83 -6.67
CA THR A 30 -2.35 -11.04 -7.51
C THR A 30 -2.57 -12.52 -7.84
N PHE A 31 -1.59 -13.38 -7.55
CA PHE A 31 -1.65 -14.84 -7.68
C PHE A 31 -0.70 -15.51 -6.68
N GLU A 32 -0.98 -16.77 -6.33
CA GLU A 32 -0.14 -17.54 -5.41
C GLU A 32 1.18 -17.95 -6.08
N HIS A 33 2.29 -17.84 -5.33
CA HIS A 33 3.63 -18.21 -5.78
C HIS A 33 4.52 -18.60 -4.59
N ARG A 34 5.73 -19.11 -4.80
CA ARG A 34 6.61 -19.68 -3.75
C ARG A 34 6.87 -18.83 -2.52
N SER A 35 6.78 -17.50 -2.60
CA SER A 35 6.91 -16.67 -1.39
C SER A 35 5.76 -16.90 -0.38
N PHE A 36 4.62 -17.47 -0.80
CA PHE A 36 3.48 -17.78 0.07
C PHE A 36 3.80 -18.92 1.04
N GLU A 37 4.77 -19.78 0.73
CA GLU A 37 5.17 -20.91 1.58
C GLU A 37 5.72 -20.49 2.95
N LEU A 38 6.26 -19.27 3.06
CA LEU A 38 6.75 -18.68 4.32
C LEU A 38 5.74 -17.71 4.96
N ALA A 39 4.67 -17.34 4.25
CA ALA A 39 3.80 -16.24 4.66
C ALA A 39 2.94 -16.65 5.86
N ASP A 40 3.03 -15.88 6.96
CA ASP A 40 2.11 -15.98 8.09
C ASP A 40 0.70 -15.52 7.71
N GLN A 41 0.63 -14.58 6.78
CA GLN A 41 -0.62 -14.13 6.18
C GLN A 41 -0.42 -13.91 4.67
N PRO A 42 -0.85 -14.88 3.84
CA PRO A 42 -0.95 -14.71 2.40
C PRO A 42 -2.21 -13.89 2.06
N ILE A 43 -2.06 -12.92 1.16
CA ILE A 43 -3.14 -12.07 0.67
C ILE A 43 -3.12 -12.10 -0.85
N ILE A 44 -4.22 -12.57 -1.44
CA ILE A 44 -4.49 -12.44 -2.86
C ILE A 44 -5.41 -11.24 -3.06
N PHE A 45 -5.06 -10.32 -3.96
CA PHE A 45 -5.85 -9.13 -4.24
C PHE A 45 -6.05 -8.90 -5.74
N THR A 46 -7.16 -8.24 -6.10
CA THR A 46 -7.46 -7.82 -7.47
C THR A 46 -6.38 -6.86 -8.00
N PRO A 47 -5.86 -7.02 -9.23
CA PRO A 47 -4.89 -6.09 -9.81
C PRO A 47 -5.31 -4.62 -9.68
N GLN A 48 -4.35 -3.73 -9.41
CA GLN A 48 -4.55 -2.29 -9.14
C GLN A 48 -5.26 -1.92 -7.82
N ALA A 49 -5.80 -2.89 -7.07
CA ALA A 49 -6.48 -2.60 -5.80
C ALA A 49 -5.52 -2.34 -4.63
N ASP A 50 -4.21 -2.53 -4.83
CA ASP A 50 -3.16 -2.14 -3.90
C ASP A 50 -3.19 -0.65 -3.54
N LEU A 51 -3.52 0.23 -4.50
CA LEU A 51 -3.73 1.66 -4.22
C LEU A 51 -4.75 1.89 -3.10
N ALA A 52 -5.86 1.14 -3.13
CA ALA A 52 -6.90 1.24 -2.12
C ALA A 52 -6.48 0.59 -0.79
N ILE A 53 -5.73 -0.52 -0.84
CA ILE A 53 -5.16 -1.17 0.37
C ILE A 53 -4.16 -0.23 1.06
N LEU A 54 -3.30 0.47 0.31
CA LEU A 54 -2.35 1.42 0.89
C LEU A 54 -3.09 2.59 1.58
N ASN A 55 -4.14 3.13 0.94
CA ASN A 55 -4.95 4.19 1.56
C ASN A 55 -5.74 3.68 2.77
N TYR A 56 -6.17 2.42 2.76
CA TYR A 56 -6.77 1.78 3.93
C TYR A 56 -5.82 1.75 5.14
N ILE A 57 -4.55 1.37 4.94
CA ILE A 57 -3.55 1.34 6.01
C ILE A 57 -3.34 2.74 6.59
N GLN A 58 -3.23 3.76 5.73
CA GLN A 58 -3.08 5.16 6.16
C GLN A 58 -4.30 5.63 6.98
N ARG A 59 -5.53 5.33 6.49
CA ARG A 59 -6.77 5.61 7.21
C ARG A 59 -6.79 4.91 8.58
N TYR A 60 -6.38 3.64 8.64
CA TYR A 60 -6.32 2.86 9.87
C TYR A 60 -5.38 3.50 10.90
N ILE A 61 -4.19 3.93 10.49
CA ILE A 61 -3.23 4.60 11.40
C ILE A 61 -3.86 5.86 12.00
N ILE A 62 -4.55 6.67 11.19
CA ILE A 62 -5.20 7.91 11.65
C ILE A 62 -6.38 7.61 12.57
N GLU A 63 -7.25 6.67 12.20
CA GLU A 63 -8.45 6.35 12.98
C GLU A 63 -8.16 5.69 14.33
N ASN A 64 -6.99 5.07 14.47
CA ASN A 64 -6.54 4.43 15.72
C ASN A 64 -5.56 5.28 16.52
N ASP A 65 -5.41 6.57 16.19
CA ASP A 65 -4.52 7.51 16.88
C ASP A 65 -3.06 7.02 16.98
N ARG A 66 -2.56 6.46 15.88
CA ARG A 66 -1.21 5.88 15.76
C ARG A 66 -0.24 6.73 14.94
N VAL A 67 -0.58 8.00 14.70
CA VAL A 67 0.29 8.93 13.99
C VAL A 67 1.47 9.31 14.90
N ASN A 68 2.70 9.20 14.40
CA ASN A 68 3.86 9.78 15.06
C ASN A 68 3.89 11.29 14.81
N TRP A 69 3.23 12.04 15.68
CA TRP A 69 3.07 13.49 15.52
C TRP A 69 4.37 14.27 15.59
N ASP A 70 5.33 13.85 16.41
CA ASP A 70 6.65 14.50 16.48
C ASP A 70 7.35 14.43 15.12
N PHE A 71 7.40 13.24 14.52
CA PHE A 71 7.99 13.06 13.20
C PHE A 71 7.22 13.80 12.09
N VAL A 72 5.88 13.70 12.10
CA VAL A 72 5.05 14.33 11.07
C VAL A 72 5.20 15.85 11.11
N ASN A 73 5.18 16.46 12.30
CA ASN A 73 5.27 17.90 12.46
C ASN A 73 6.66 18.46 12.08
N GLU A 74 7.73 17.69 12.30
CA GLU A 74 9.10 18.15 12.01
C GLU A 74 9.59 17.81 10.60
N HIS A 75 9.06 16.75 9.96
CA HIS A 75 9.71 16.15 8.79
C HIS A 75 8.78 15.84 7.61
N VAL A 76 7.47 16.11 7.72
CA VAL A 76 6.50 15.76 6.68
C VAL A 76 5.73 16.99 6.20
N ARG A 77 5.44 17.03 4.89
CA ARG A 77 4.45 17.92 4.28
C ARG A 77 3.40 17.08 3.55
N PHE A 78 2.17 17.57 3.46
CA PHE A 78 1.09 16.88 2.75
C PHE A 78 0.82 17.56 1.41
N MET A 79 0.62 16.75 0.37
CA MET A 79 0.33 17.18 -0.99
C MET A 79 -0.82 16.35 -1.57
N GLU A 80 -1.69 16.95 -2.36
CA GLU A 80 -2.72 16.26 -3.15
C GLU A 80 -2.33 16.30 -4.63
N GLY A 81 -2.12 15.13 -5.22
CA GLY A 81 -1.75 14.99 -6.64
C GLY A 81 -2.95 15.10 -7.57
N ASN A 82 -2.70 15.49 -8.82
CA ASN A 82 -3.70 15.49 -9.88
C ASN A 82 -4.24 14.06 -10.10
N VAL A 83 -5.57 13.93 -10.19
CA VAL A 83 -6.26 12.69 -10.57
C VAL A 83 -6.59 12.71 -12.06
N ASP A 84 -7.04 11.58 -12.61
CA ASP A 84 -7.45 11.49 -14.02
C ASP A 84 -6.34 11.93 -14.99
N ILE A 85 -5.21 11.23 -14.90
CA ILE A 85 -3.93 11.59 -15.53
C ILE A 85 -3.66 10.83 -16.84
N GLY A 86 -4.62 10.08 -17.36
CA GLY A 86 -4.42 9.21 -18.53
C GLY A 86 -3.60 7.96 -18.20
N TYR A 87 -3.09 7.30 -19.26
CA TYR A 87 -2.37 6.03 -19.19
C TYR A 87 -1.07 6.03 -19.99
N GLY A 88 -0.59 7.19 -20.44
CA GLY A 88 0.64 7.32 -21.23
C GLY A 88 0.54 6.71 -22.63
N LEU A 89 -0.67 6.57 -23.17
CA LEU A 89 -0.91 6.07 -24.52
C LEU A 89 -0.68 7.18 -25.56
N ARG A 90 -0.93 6.87 -26.84
CA ARG A 90 -0.84 7.87 -27.91
C ARG A 90 -1.84 9.02 -27.67
N PRO A 91 -1.50 10.28 -27.99
CA PRO A 91 -2.38 11.43 -27.71
C PRO A 91 -3.78 11.34 -28.32
N GLU A 92 -3.92 10.67 -29.46
CA GLU A 92 -5.19 10.42 -30.15
C GLU A 92 -6.01 9.27 -29.54
N HIS A 93 -5.43 8.51 -28.60
CA HIS A 93 -6.10 7.39 -27.97
C HIS A 93 -7.27 7.88 -27.11
N ARG A 94 -8.41 7.18 -27.17
CA ARG A 94 -9.64 7.58 -26.47
C ARG A 94 -9.44 7.84 -24.97
N LEU A 95 -8.60 7.06 -24.31
CA LEU A 95 -8.33 7.23 -22.87
C LEU A 95 -7.47 8.48 -22.56
N GLU A 96 -6.55 8.86 -23.45
CA GLU A 96 -5.77 10.10 -23.27
C GLU A 96 -6.61 11.34 -23.54
N LEU A 97 -7.49 11.26 -24.55
CA LEU A 97 -8.45 12.33 -24.84
C LEU A 97 -9.47 12.53 -23.73
N ALA A 98 -9.80 11.47 -22.97
CA ALA A 98 -10.75 11.53 -21.88
C ALA A 98 -10.17 12.08 -20.57
N ALA A 99 -8.83 12.02 -20.41
CA ALA A 99 -8.17 12.39 -19.16
C ALA A 99 -8.04 13.91 -19.01
N ALA A 100 -8.46 14.43 -17.86
CA ALA A 100 -8.38 15.86 -17.54
C ALA A 100 -6.93 16.37 -17.42
N ASN A 101 -6.02 15.55 -16.89
CA ASN A 101 -4.68 15.99 -16.48
C ASN A 101 -3.53 15.25 -17.19
N ALA A 102 -3.76 14.65 -18.37
CA ALA A 102 -2.73 13.90 -19.10
C ALA A 102 -1.45 14.70 -19.42
N ARG A 103 -1.55 16.03 -19.55
CA ARG A 103 -0.39 16.91 -19.82
C ARG A 103 0.35 17.38 -18.57
N ASP A 104 -0.22 17.16 -17.39
CA ASP A 104 0.34 17.54 -16.09
C ASP A 104 0.09 16.43 -15.06
N SER A 105 0.52 15.22 -15.42
CA SER A 105 0.28 14.01 -14.63
C SER A 105 1.01 13.97 -13.29
N ALA A 106 2.04 14.80 -13.13
CA ALA A 106 2.82 14.95 -11.90
C ALA A 106 2.45 16.19 -11.08
N GLY A 107 1.46 16.97 -11.54
CA GLY A 107 0.99 18.15 -10.83
C GLY A 107 0.43 17.79 -9.44
N ALA A 108 0.72 18.63 -8.45
CA ALA A 108 0.25 18.47 -7.09
C ALA A 108 0.14 19.83 -6.40
N ARG A 109 -0.71 19.92 -5.37
CA ARG A 109 -0.88 21.11 -4.52
C ARG A 109 -0.62 20.78 -3.06
N ASP A 110 -0.08 21.74 -2.31
CA ASP A 110 0.02 21.63 -0.85
C ASP A 110 -1.39 21.50 -0.23
N ILE A 111 -1.51 20.64 0.78
CA ILE A 111 -2.71 20.49 1.61
C ILE A 111 -2.30 20.39 3.08
N ASP A 112 -3.26 20.54 3.99
CA ASP A 112 -3.07 20.25 5.41
C ASP A 112 -3.40 18.79 5.75
N PHE A 113 -3.16 18.41 7.01
CA PHE A 113 -3.45 17.07 7.50
C PHE A 113 -4.96 16.78 7.52
N GLU A 114 -5.78 17.78 7.83
CA GLU A 114 -7.23 17.67 7.88
C GLU A 114 -7.80 17.28 6.50
N ARG A 115 -7.33 17.92 5.43
CA ARG A 115 -7.72 17.57 4.06
C ARG A 115 -7.24 16.17 3.68
N TYR A 116 -6.02 15.79 4.07
CA TYR A 116 -5.50 14.44 3.84
C TYR A 116 -6.34 13.38 4.55
N ARG A 117 -6.72 13.62 5.81
CA ARG A 117 -7.62 12.76 6.58
C ARG A 117 -9.00 12.66 5.93
N GLU A 118 -9.56 13.76 5.44
CA GLU A 118 -10.85 13.78 4.73
C GLU A 118 -10.77 12.93 3.45
N PHE A 119 -9.72 13.10 2.65
CA PHE A 119 -9.49 12.30 1.44
C PHE A 119 -9.46 10.80 1.75
N LEU A 120 -8.85 10.40 2.87
CA LEU A 120 -8.75 9.01 3.25
C LEU A 120 -10.08 8.38 3.69
N GLN A 121 -11.11 9.17 4.05
CA GLN A 121 -12.38 8.64 4.55
C GLN A 121 -13.10 7.72 3.55
N GLN A 122 -12.90 7.94 2.25
CA GLN A 122 -13.49 7.10 1.20
C GLN A 122 -12.93 5.65 1.17
N TYR A 123 -11.79 5.41 1.82
CA TYR A 123 -11.10 4.12 1.83
C TYR A 123 -11.45 3.30 3.07
N ASP A 124 -12.74 3.14 3.37
CA ASP A 124 -13.18 2.30 4.46
C ASP A 124 -13.04 0.79 4.16
N ALA A 125 -13.31 -0.04 5.18
CA ALA A 125 -13.13 -1.48 5.05
C ALA A 125 -14.10 -2.11 4.04
N GLU A 126 -15.30 -1.58 3.91
CA GLU A 126 -16.33 -2.11 3.01
C GLU A 126 -15.92 -1.87 1.56
N MET A 127 -15.57 -0.62 1.22
CA MET A 127 -15.12 -0.22 -0.11
C MET A 127 -13.86 -0.99 -0.51
N VAL A 128 -12.85 -1.04 0.37
CA VAL A 128 -11.58 -1.70 0.05
C VAL A 128 -11.72 -3.21 -0.03
N THR A 129 -12.57 -3.83 0.81
CA THR A 129 -12.88 -5.27 0.67
C THR A 129 -13.59 -5.55 -0.66
N ALA A 130 -14.57 -4.74 -1.04
CA ALA A 130 -15.32 -4.91 -2.28
C ALA A 130 -14.41 -4.77 -3.52
N LEU A 131 -13.47 -3.82 -3.50
CA LEU A 131 -12.56 -3.56 -4.62
C LEU A 131 -11.44 -4.62 -4.73
N SER A 132 -10.80 -4.93 -3.60
CA SER A 132 -9.60 -5.77 -3.58
C SER A 132 -9.88 -7.26 -3.47
N GLY A 133 -11.07 -7.64 -3.00
CA GLY A 133 -11.41 -9.01 -2.61
C GLY A 133 -10.76 -9.46 -1.29
N VAL A 134 -10.01 -8.58 -0.61
CA VAL A 134 -9.32 -8.91 0.65
C VAL A 134 -10.28 -8.67 1.83
N PRO A 135 -10.59 -9.68 2.65
CA PRO A 135 -11.47 -9.50 3.80
C PRO A 135 -10.91 -8.49 4.81
N LYS A 136 -11.79 -7.68 5.41
CA LYS A 136 -11.45 -6.71 6.48
C LYS A 136 -10.47 -7.26 7.52
N ARG A 137 -10.65 -8.50 8.00
CA ARG A 137 -9.76 -9.10 9.01
C ARG A 137 -8.29 -9.13 8.56
N GLN A 138 -8.03 -9.42 7.28
CA GLN A 138 -6.68 -9.41 6.73
C GLN A 138 -6.17 -7.99 6.53
N LEU A 139 -7.04 -7.06 6.09
CA LEU A 139 -6.70 -5.64 5.97
C LEU A 139 -6.32 -5.03 7.33
N ASP A 140 -7.11 -5.26 8.38
CA ASP A 140 -6.83 -4.82 9.75
C ASP A 140 -5.49 -5.39 10.25
N ALA A 141 -5.26 -6.71 10.07
CA ALA A 141 -4.04 -7.36 10.52
C ALA A 141 -2.78 -6.85 9.80
N LEU A 142 -2.92 -6.47 8.52
CA LEU A 142 -1.86 -5.81 7.75
C LEU A 142 -1.63 -4.38 8.25
N ALA A 143 -2.70 -3.61 8.44
CA ALA A 143 -2.60 -2.21 8.87
C ALA A 143 -2.04 -2.09 10.29
N GLU A 144 -2.41 -2.98 11.21
CA GLU A 144 -1.91 -2.99 12.58
C GLU A 144 -0.38 -3.15 12.65
N LEU A 145 0.24 -3.89 11.72
CA LEU A 145 1.71 -3.97 11.66
C LEU A 145 2.38 -2.62 11.42
N TYR A 146 1.76 -1.75 10.65
CA TYR A 146 2.27 -0.40 10.39
C TYR A 146 1.88 0.59 11.50
N ALA A 147 0.77 0.32 12.20
CA ALA A 147 0.23 1.20 13.23
C ALA A 147 0.87 0.98 14.61
N ASP A 148 1.41 -0.22 14.88
CA ASP A 148 2.10 -0.53 16.13
C ASP A 148 3.51 0.08 16.17
N PRO A 149 3.79 1.05 17.08
CA PRO A 149 5.09 1.70 17.16
C PRO A 149 6.23 0.77 17.64
N ASP A 150 5.91 -0.36 18.29
CA ASP A 150 6.91 -1.32 18.76
C ASP A 150 7.30 -2.32 17.65
N THR A 151 6.53 -2.38 16.56
CA THR A 151 6.79 -3.26 15.43
C THR A 151 7.70 -2.59 14.40
N LYS A 152 8.89 -3.16 14.19
CA LYS A 152 9.81 -2.72 13.12
C LYS A 152 9.39 -3.32 11.79
N VAL A 153 8.89 -2.49 10.87
CA VAL A 153 8.42 -2.92 9.55
C VAL A 153 9.48 -2.72 8.47
N MET A 154 9.62 -3.70 7.58
CA MET A 154 10.39 -3.58 6.34
C MET A 154 9.48 -3.92 5.15
N SER A 155 9.15 -2.91 4.35
CA SER A 155 8.29 -3.07 3.17
C SER A 155 9.12 -3.37 1.93
N PHE A 156 8.74 -4.41 1.18
CA PHE A 156 9.36 -4.76 -0.10
C PHE A 156 8.34 -4.64 -1.23
N TRP A 157 8.77 -4.04 -2.33
CA TRP A 157 8.05 -4.07 -3.61
C TRP A 157 9.03 -4.32 -4.76
N THR A 158 8.51 -4.60 -5.95
CA THR A 158 9.30 -4.74 -7.18
C THR A 158 8.42 -4.27 -8.34
N MET A 159 8.33 -5.02 -9.44
CA MET A 159 7.56 -4.64 -10.62
C MET A 159 6.04 -4.59 -10.41
N GLY A 160 5.54 -5.03 -9.26
CA GLY A 160 4.11 -4.88 -8.94
C GLY A 160 3.69 -3.42 -8.73
N PHE A 161 4.62 -2.55 -8.32
CA PHE A 161 4.36 -1.13 -8.03
C PHE A 161 4.96 -0.15 -9.05
N ASN A 162 5.97 -0.59 -9.82
CA ASN A 162 6.69 0.27 -10.76
C ASN A 162 5.93 0.41 -12.07
#